data_AF-A0A960E971-F1
#
_entry.id   AF-A0A960E971-F1
#
_cell.length_a   1.000
_cell.length_b   1.000
_cell.length_c   1.000
_cell.angle_alpha   90.00
_cell.angle_beta   90.00
_cell.angle_gamma   90.00
#
_symmetry.space_group_name_H-M   'P 1'
#
loop_
_entity.id
_entity.type
_entity.pdbx_description
1 polymer ?
#
loop_
_entity_poly.entity_id
_entity_poly.type
_entity_poly.pdbx_seq_one_letter_code
_entity_poly.pdbx_strand_id
1 'polypeptide(L)'
;MYPGWYPSFPSALTVAHDTLYFSAEHPLHGAETFVADIAPHVPDAPTGTTALAGDATADVSWTAPAHDGGADISSYTATATPGGRTCTTAGTSCTVTGLTNGTAYTFRVTATNRAGTSAPSAASTPVTPAAAVGPTAIVPIEPARYADTRPEDTFDDTFRDLGVVPAGTSLQVQITGRGDVPDGATGVVANLTAVAPAAAGHATLYACGDVPTASHLNYAPGQVVANSTVVPLGEDGELCIYTHAASHYVLDINGFVPGPIPLTTMEPARYADSRDEPTFDDTHRATGPVQGGTQWEIQIAGRGNVPADATAAVVNLTMIAPDGAGHATIHPCGELPTASHVNDSPGQVVPNGAITRLSPTGSICVYTHATSHLALDVAGFVRGGTSITTQTPARYADSRPEPTFDDASRDLGVLAGGTSVEIPIAGRGSVPADATAAIVNLAVIAPSAPGHATIYPCGDVPNASNINYLPGQVLANNAVVKLSPTGTLCLRTHAATHFLLDVAGYLE
;
A
#
# COMPACT_ATOMS: atom_id res chain seq x y z
N MET A 1 71.65 -61.34 27.72
CA MET A 1 70.20 -61.59 27.80
C MET A 1 69.69 -60.91 29.06
N TYR A 2 69.04 -59.75 28.94
CA TYR A 2 68.19 -59.24 30.02
C TYR A 2 66.74 -59.62 29.67
N PRO A 3 65.93 -60.12 30.63
CA PRO A 3 64.60 -60.62 30.37
C PRO A 3 63.65 -59.47 30.01
N GLY A 4 62.65 -59.78 29.19
CA GLY A 4 61.66 -58.82 28.70
C GLY A 4 61.00 -58.02 29.81
N TRP A 5 61.00 -56.70 29.64
CA TRP A 5 60.17 -55.79 30.40
C TRP A 5 58.97 -55.42 29.52
N TYR A 6 57.77 -55.77 29.97
CA TYR A 6 56.53 -55.18 29.44
C TYR A 6 56.28 -53.91 30.26
N PRO A 7 56.13 -52.73 29.64
CA PRO A 7 55.69 -51.55 30.36
C PRO A 7 54.36 -51.85 31.04
N SER A 8 54.27 -51.58 32.35
CA SER A 8 53.00 -51.46 33.02
C SER A 8 52.17 -50.39 32.31
N PHE A 9 50.90 -50.70 32.00
CA PHE A 9 49.99 -49.77 31.36
C PHE A 9 50.00 -48.41 32.07
N PRO A 10 49.96 -47.29 31.33
CA PRO A 10 50.08 -45.95 31.91
C PRO A 10 49.01 -45.72 32.99
N SER A 11 49.42 -45.13 34.10
CA SER A 11 48.62 -44.97 35.33
C SER A 11 47.64 -43.78 35.27
N ALA A 12 47.78 -42.88 34.30
CA ALA A 12 46.81 -41.84 34.01
C ALA A 12 46.93 -41.39 32.55
N LEU A 13 45.82 -41.43 31.82
CA LEU A 13 45.66 -40.82 30.49
C LEU A 13 44.73 -39.63 30.64
N THR A 14 45.23 -38.42 30.37
CA THR A 14 44.38 -37.23 30.31
C THR A 14 44.46 -36.65 28.91
N VAL A 15 43.30 -36.39 28.31
CA VAL A 15 43.17 -35.74 27.00
C VAL A 15 42.69 -34.32 27.25
N ALA A 16 43.42 -33.32 26.72
CA ALA A 16 43.00 -31.93 26.73
C ALA A 16 43.11 -31.37 25.30
N HIS A 17 41.96 -31.13 24.66
CA HIS A 17 41.85 -30.73 23.24
C HIS A 17 42.66 -31.61 22.29
N ASP A 18 43.84 -31.14 21.87
CA ASP A 18 44.76 -31.76 20.92
C ASP A 18 45.94 -32.47 21.59
N THR A 19 45.99 -32.53 22.91
CA THR A 19 47.17 -32.99 23.64
C THR A 19 46.87 -34.22 24.50
N LEU A 20 47.61 -35.30 24.26
CA LEU A 20 47.63 -36.49 25.11
C LEU A 20 48.73 -36.36 26.16
N TYR A 21 48.33 -36.46 27.42
CA TYR A 21 49.26 -36.59 28.55
C TYR A 21 49.23 -38.02 29.06
N PHE A 22 50.38 -38.68 29.06
CA PHE A 22 50.54 -39.97 29.73
C PHE A 22 51.79 -40.00 30.58
N SER A 23 51.67 -40.59 31.76
CA SER A 23 52.79 -40.81 32.68
C SER A 23 53.23 -42.27 32.64
N ALA A 24 54.54 -42.50 32.48
CA ALA A 24 55.14 -43.82 32.61
C ALA A 24 56.22 -43.79 33.70
N GLU A 25 56.27 -44.83 34.54
CA GLU A 25 57.30 -44.95 35.57
C GLU A 25 58.52 -45.69 35.04
N HIS A 26 59.68 -45.04 35.09
CA HIS A 26 60.97 -45.65 34.74
C HIS A 26 61.78 -46.00 36.01
N PRO A 27 62.30 -47.25 36.15
CA PRO A 27 62.95 -47.72 37.37
C PRO A 27 64.19 -46.93 37.83
N LEU A 28 64.81 -46.17 36.94
CA LEU A 28 66.00 -45.36 37.23
C LEU A 28 65.74 -43.85 37.26
N HIS A 29 64.58 -43.39 36.77
CA HIS A 29 64.31 -41.96 36.55
C HIS A 29 63.01 -41.46 37.21
N GLY A 30 62.21 -42.34 37.83
CA GLY A 30 60.93 -41.97 38.42
C GLY A 30 59.83 -41.84 37.37
N ALA A 31 58.74 -41.13 37.69
CA ALA A 31 57.63 -40.90 36.77
C ALA A 31 58.01 -39.83 35.73
N GLU A 32 57.93 -40.19 34.44
CA GLU A 32 58.11 -39.28 33.32
C GLU A 32 56.76 -38.99 32.67
N THR A 33 56.51 -37.72 32.34
CA THR A 33 55.31 -37.30 31.60
C THR A 33 55.66 -37.14 30.12
N PHE A 34 54.92 -37.83 29.27
CA PHE A 34 55.01 -37.72 27.83
C PHE A 34 53.82 -36.92 27.31
N VAL A 35 54.14 -36.05 26.36
CA VAL A 35 53.16 -35.20 25.67
C VAL A 35 53.17 -35.63 24.20
N ALA A 36 52.01 -35.99 23.69
CA ALA A 36 51.83 -36.29 22.26
C ALA A 36 50.74 -35.38 21.69
N ASP A 37 51.09 -34.60 20.67
CA ASP A 37 50.13 -33.80 19.91
C ASP A 37 49.33 -34.72 19.00
N ILE A 38 48.01 -34.71 19.17
CA ILE A 38 47.05 -35.29 18.23
C ILE A 38 46.81 -34.25 17.14
N ALA A 39 47.08 -34.64 15.89
CA ALA A 39 46.70 -33.81 14.75
C ALA A 39 45.16 -33.66 14.72
N PRO A 40 44.62 -32.43 14.69
CA PRO A 40 43.18 -32.21 14.64
C PRO A 40 42.59 -32.71 13.32
N HIS A 41 41.32 -33.10 13.35
CA HIS A 41 40.52 -33.37 12.18
C HIS A 41 39.57 -32.21 11.90
N VAL A 42 38.96 -32.19 10.71
CA VAL A 42 37.89 -31.22 10.42
C VAL A 42 36.71 -31.45 11.38
N PRO A 43 35.94 -30.40 11.72
CA PRO A 43 34.77 -30.55 12.59
C PRO A 43 33.72 -31.48 11.96
N ASP A 44 32.83 -32.01 12.80
CA ASP A 44 31.57 -32.59 12.32
C ASP A 44 30.72 -31.52 11.58
N ALA A 45 29.75 -31.96 10.79
CA ALA A 45 28.83 -31.02 10.15
C ALA A 45 27.93 -30.32 11.19
N PRO A 46 27.67 -29.01 11.06
CA PRO A 46 26.62 -28.33 11.83
C PRO A 46 25.26 -29.00 11.65
N THR A 47 24.35 -28.81 12.61
CA THR A 47 23.01 -29.39 12.58
C THR A 47 21.93 -28.33 12.86
N GLY A 48 20.65 -28.69 12.74
CA GLY A 48 19.54 -27.79 13.12
C GLY A 48 19.48 -26.49 12.32
N THR A 49 19.91 -26.48 11.04
CA THR A 49 19.89 -25.28 10.21
C THR A 49 18.46 -24.82 9.95
N THR A 50 18.13 -23.62 10.41
CA THR A 50 16.86 -22.93 10.15
C THR A 50 17.14 -21.56 9.54
N ALA A 51 16.15 -21.02 8.83
CA ALA A 51 16.25 -19.71 8.23
C ALA A 51 14.93 -18.95 8.41
N LEU A 52 15.03 -17.64 8.60
CA LEU A 52 13.92 -16.70 8.56
C LEU A 52 14.15 -15.74 7.39
N ALA A 53 13.20 -15.63 6.47
CA ALA A 53 13.28 -14.72 5.34
C ALA A 53 13.10 -13.25 5.79
N GLY A 54 13.83 -12.35 5.14
CA GLY A 54 13.65 -10.90 5.20
C GLY A 54 13.68 -10.28 3.81
N ASP A 55 13.75 -8.94 3.72
CA ASP A 55 13.86 -8.23 2.45
C ASP A 55 15.23 -8.43 1.83
N ALA A 56 15.29 -9.09 0.67
CA ALA A 56 16.52 -9.46 -0.03
C ALA A 56 17.56 -10.17 0.87
N THR A 57 17.10 -10.76 1.98
CA THR A 57 17.91 -11.30 3.06
C THR A 57 17.29 -12.55 3.67
N ALA A 58 18.11 -13.33 4.37
CA ALA A 58 17.62 -14.37 5.27
C ALA A 58 18.54 -14.50 6.49
N ASP A 59 17.96 -14.51 7.68
CA ASP A 59 18.65 -14.80 8.93
C ASP A 59 18.74 -16.31 9.13
N VAL A 60 19.95 -16.85 9.02
CA VAL A 60 20.22 -18.28 9.13
C VAL A 60 20.78 -18.56 10.51
N SER A 61 20.26 -19.58 11.19
CA SER A 61 20.76 -20.06 12.48
C SER A 61 20.94 -21.58 12.48
N TRP A 62 21.86 -22.08 13.29
CA TRP A 62 22.19 -23.50 13.36
C TRP A 62 22.72 -23.88 14.75
N THR A 63 22.88 -25.18 14.96
CA THR A 63 23.55 -25.76 16.12
C THR A 63 25.00 -26.11 15.74
N ALA A 64 25.93 -25.78 16.63
CA ALA A 64 27.34 -26.15 16.47
C ALA A 64 27.53 -27.68 16.33
N PRO A 65 28.60 -28.14 15.68
CA PRO A 65 28.96 -29.55 15.60
C PRO A 65 29.09 -30.20 16.98
N ALA A 66 28.74 -31.48 17.09
CA ALA A 66 28.90 -32.24 18.34
C ALA A 66 30.39 -32.44 18.71
N HIS A 67 31.25 -32.56 17.70
CA HIS A 67 32.70 -32.61 17.86
C HIS A 67 33.36 -31.58 16.93
N ASP A 68 34.29 -30.82 17.46
CA ASP A 68 35.09 -29.81 16.75
C ASP A 68 36.32 -30.38 16.06
N GLY A 69 36.53 -31.70 16.14
CA GLY A 69 37.70 -32.38 15.57
C GLY A 69 39.00 -32.16 16.36
N GLY A 70 38.93 -31.70 17.62
CA GLY A 70 40.09 -31.48 18.48
C GLY A 70 40.79 -30.13 18.27
N ALA A 71 40.12 -29.17 17.62
CA ALA A 71 40.58 -27.79 17.52
C ALA A 71 39.40 -26.82 17.43
N ASP A 72 39.52 -25.66 18.07
CA ASP A 72 38.49 -24.63 18.09
C ASP A 72 37.98 -24.27 16.69
N ILE A 73 36.65 -24.18 16.57
CA ILE A 73 35.99 -23.71 15.36
C ILE A 73 36.24 -22.21 15.22
N SER A 74 36.91 -21.82 14.14
CA SER A 74 37.26 -20.43 13.85
C SER A 74 36.16 -19.68 13.09
N SER A 75 35.37 -20.37 12.27
CA SER A 75 34.24 -19.76 11.57
C SER A 75 33.21 -20.77 11.08
N TYR A 76 32.03 -20.26 10.77
CA TYR A 76 30.97 -20.95 10.04
C TYR A 76 30.67 -20.18 8.76
N THR A 77 30.29 -20.90 7.70
CA THR A 77 29.81 -20.30 6.45
C THR A 77 28.45 -20.87 6.09
N ALA A 78 27.41 -20.04 6.09
CA ALA A 78 26.10 -20.38 5.54
C ALA A 78 26.07 -20.07 4.04
N THR A 79 25.53 -20.98 3.23
CA THR A 79 25.45 -20.86 1.77
C THR A 79 24.01 -21.05 1.30
N ALA A 80 23.50 -20.09 0.54
CA ALA A 80 22.18 -20.11 -0.07
C ALA A 80 22.17 -20.87 -1.40
N THR A 81 21.12 -21.63 -1.65
CA THR A 81 20.82 -22.23 -2.96
C THR A 81 19.38 -21.88 -3.33
N PRO A 82 19.11 -21.31 -4.53
CA PRO A 82 20.04 -21.02 -5.63
C PRO A 82 20.96 -19.81 -5.36
N GLY A 83 21.84 -19.47 -6.30
CA GLY A 83 22.59 -18.20 -6.31
C GLY A 83 23.89 -18.17 -5.49
N GLY A 84 24.11 -19.10 -4.56
CA GLY A 84 25.41 -19.27 -3.88
C GLY A 84 25.82 -18.10 -3.00
N ARG A 85 24.87 -17.25 -2.57
CA ARG A 85 25.15 -16.17 -1.61
C ARG A 85 25.58 -16.76 -0.27
N THR A 86 26.51 -16.12 0.41
CA THR A 86 27.06 -16.62 1.67
C THR A 86 27.07 -15.57 2.76
N CYS A 87 27.09 -16.03 4.01
CA CYS A 87 27.53 -15.24 5.15
C CYS A 87 28.49 -16.07 6.00
N THR A 88 29.48 -15.42 6.59
CA THR A 88 30.51 -16.05 7.42
C THR A 88 30.58 -15.37 8.77
N THR A 89 30.65 -16.14 9.85
CA THR A 89 30.59 -15.65 11.23
C THR A 89 31.34 -16.58 12.17
N ALA A 90 31.76 -16.10 13.34
CA ALA A 90 32.25 -16.95 14.43
C ALA A 90 31.10 -17.48 15.32
N GLY A 91 29.92 -16.85 15.27
CA GLY A 91 28.73 -17.28 16.00
C GLY A 91 27.94 -18.37 15.26
N THR A 92 26.81 -18.78 15.83
CA THR A 92 25.93 -19.81 15.26
C THR A 92 24.72 -19.23 14.50
N SER A 93 24.81 -17.98 14.07
CA SER A 93 23.86 -17.32 13.19
C SER A 93 24.50 -16.22 12.35
N CYS A 94 23.99 -16.02 11.13
CA CYS A 94 24.34 -14.87 10.30
C CYS A 94 23.24 -14.56 9.26
N THR A 95 23.24 -13.31 8.78
CA THR A 95 22.33 -12.85 7.73
C THR A 95 22.98 -13.02 6.36
N VAL A 96 22.34 -13.79 5.47
CA VAL A 96 22.72 -13.86 4.05
C VAL A 96 22.02 -12.72 3.31
N THR A 97 22.77 -11.86 2.65
CA THR A 97 22.24 -10.67 1.93
C THR A 97 22.31 -10.81 0.41
N GLY A 98 21.53 -9.99 -0.30
CA GLY A 98 21.54 -9.95 -1.78
C GLY A 98 20.82 -11.14 -2.41
N LEU A 99 19.82 -11.66 -1.70
CA LEU A 99 18.85 -12.63 -2.21
C LEU A 99 17.80 -11.89 -3.06
N THR A 100 17.16 -12.62 -3.97
CA THR A 100 16.09 -12.09 -4.81
C THR A 100 14.74 -12.36 -4.17
N ASN A 101 13.96 -11.31 -3.89
CA ASN A 101 12.60 -11.47 -3.39
C ASN A 101 11.74 -12.31 -4.36
N GLY A 102 10.83 -13.12 -3.82
CA GLY A 102 10.00 -14.05 -4.58
C GLY A 102 10.71 -15.34 -5.02
N THR A 103 12.03 -15.47 -4.80
CA THR A 103 12.77 -16.72 -5.08
C THR A 103 12.91 -17.55 -3.80
N ALA A 104 12.51 -18.82 -3.82
CA ALA A 104 12.71 -19.71 -2.68
C ALA A 104 14.18 -20.13 -2.55
N TYR A 105 14.74 -20.01 -1.34
CA TYR A 105 16.10 -20.41 -1.00
C TYR A 105 16.14 -21.47 0.10
N THR A 106 17.13 -22.34 0.03
CA THR A 106 17.53 -23.25 1.12
C THR A 106 18.97 -22.95 1.54
N PHE A 107 19.30 -23.24 2.80
CA PHE A 107 20.60 -22.89 3.38
C PHE A 107 21.30 -24.12 3.94
N ARG A 108 22.61 -24.22 3.69
CA ARG A 108 23.52 -25.20 4.32
C ARG A 108 24.68 -24.49 4.98
N VAL A 109 25.18 -25.05 6.07
CA VAL A 109 26.26 -24.45 6.88
C VAL A 109 27.43 -25.40 7.00
N THR A 110 28.65 -24.90 6.85
CA THR A 110 29.90 -25.62 7.17
C THR A 110 30.62 -24.96 8.34
N ALA A 111 31.32 -25.75 9.16
CA ALA A 111 32.21 -25.27 10.22
C ALA A 111 33.67 -25.40 9.77
N THR A 112 34.54 -24.47 10.19
CA THR A 112 35.96 -24.47 9.86
C THR A 112 36.79 -24.37 11.14
N ASN A 113 37.80 -25.23 11.27
CA ASN A 113 38.86 -25.12 12.28
C ASN A 113 40.23 -25.09 11.57
N ARG A 114 41.34 -25.17 12.32
CA ARG A 114 42.69 -25.18 11.74
C ARG A 114 43.02 -26.42 10.88
N ALA A 115 42.28 -27.52 11.03
CA ALA A 115 42.44 -28.73 10.20
C ALA A 115 41.72 -28.61 8.85
N GLY A 116 40.66 -27.80 8.77
CA GLY A 116 39.91 -27.52 7.55
C GLY A 116 38.42 -27.34 7.79
N THR A 117 37.65 -27.52 6.71
CA THR A 117 36.20 -27.29 6.68
C THR A 117 35.43 -28.62 6.72
N SER A 118 34.36 -28.65 7.51
CA SER A 118 33.45 -29.80 7.65
C SER A 118 32.68 -30.12 6.37
N ALA A 119 31.99 -31.26 6.36
CA ALA A 119 30.87 -31.47 5.46
C ALA A 119 29.73 -30.44 5.74
N PRO A 120 28.91 -30.07 4.74
CA PRO A 120 27.79 -29.17 4.95
C PRO A 120 26.67 -29.83 5.75
N SER A 121 25.95 -29.02 6.52
CA SER A 121 24.72 -29.44 7.20
C SER A 121 23.64 -29.93 6.22
N ALA A 122 22.61 -30.59 6.76
CA ALA A 122 21.35 -30.76 6.04
C ALA A 122 20.77 -29.39 5.64
N ALA A 123 20.13 -29.31 4.47
CA ALA A 123 19.50 -28.08 4.03
C ALA A 123 18.36 -27.68 4.97
N SER A 124 18.20 -26.38 5.23
CA SER A 124 17.01 -25.83 5.88
C SER A 124 15.74 -26.15 5.09
N THR A 125 14.59 -25.97 5.72
CA THR A 125 13.34 -25.78 4.96
C THR A 125 13.47 -24.57 4.03
N PRO A 126 12.84 -24.58 2.84
CA PRO A 126 12.85 -23.43 1.95
C PRO A 126 12.20 -22.21 2.60
N VAL A 127 12.79 -21.03 2.39
CA VAL A 127 12.18 -19.73 2.71
C VAL A 127 12.25 -18.82 1.50
N THR A 128 11.26 -17.97 1.32
CA THR A 128 11.17 -17.03 0.20
C THR A 128 11.31 -15.62 0.76
N PRO A 129 12.46 -14.96 0.58
CA PRO A 129 12.60 -13.53 0.80
C PRO A 129 11.47 -12.77 0.12
N ALA A 130 10.92 -11.80 0.82
CA ALA A 130 9.89 -10.91 0.32
C ALA A 130 10.28 -9.51 0.76
N ALA A 131 9.89 -8.50 -0.03
CA ALA A 131 10.07 -7.13 0.39
C ALA A 131 9.43 -6.97 1.78
N ALA A 132 10.08 -6.23 2.67
CA ALA A 132 9.42 -5.87 3.91
C ALA A 132 8.15 -5.13 3.51
N VAL A 133 6.98 -5.59 3.97
CA VAL A 133 5.76 -4.79 3.85
C VAL A 133 6.07 -3.51 4.59
N GLY A 134 6.21 -2.43 3.81
CA GLY A 134 6.46 -1.12 4.36
C GLY A 134 5.42 -0.79 5.41
N PRO A 135 5.69 0.12 6.35
CA PRO A 135 4.72 0.39 7.39
C PRO A 135 3.38 0.80 6.77
N THR A 136 2.30 0.24 7.32
CA THR A 136 0.96 0.30 6.72
C THR A 136 0.53 1.73 6.51
N ALA A 137 0.36 2.16 5.27
CA ALA A 137 0.04 3.55 4.95
C ALA A 137 -1.46 3.86 5.09
N ILE A 138 -2.31 2.90 4.73
CA ILE A 138 -3.76 2.95 4.93
C ILE A 138 -4.18 1.55 5.42
N VAL A 139 -5.05 1.51 6.42
CA VAL A 139 -5.77 0.30 6.82
C VAL A 139 -7.17 0.38 6.21
N PRO A 140 -7.50 -0.49 5.24
CA PRO A 140 -8.83 -0.52 4.65
C PRO A 140 -9.82 -1.14 5.65
N ILE A 141 -11.02 -0.58 5.74
CA ILE A 141 -12.09 -1.07 6.61
C ILE A 141 -13.30 -1.49 5.77
N GLU A 142 -14.32 -2.07 6.42
CA GLU A 142 -15.62 -2.17 5.78
C GLU A 142 -16.18 -0.74 5.59
N PRO A 143 -16.56 -0.34 4.36
CA PRO A 143 -17.14 0.99 4.15
C PRO A 143 -18.34 1.23 5.07
N ALA A 144 -18.42 2.40 5.69
CA ALA A 144 -19.52 2.74 6.58
C ALA A 144 -19.87 4.23 6.53
N ARG A 145 -21.17 4.54 6.66
CA ARG A 145 -21.68 5.92 6.73
C ARG A 145 -21.55 6.51 8.13
N TYR A 146 -20.58 7.41 8.34
CA TYR A 146 -20.27 8.04 9.63
C TYR A 146 -21.13 9.26 9.95
N ALA A 147 -21.63 9.95 8.92
CA ALA A 147 -22.57 11.05 9.06
C ALA A 147 -23.53 11.14 7.86
N ASP A 148 -24.80 11.44 8.13
CA ASP A 148 -25.78 11.84 7.13
C ASP A 148 -26.59 13.01 7.66
N THR A 149 -26.51 14.12 6.97
CA THR A 149 -27.30 15.30 7.36
C THR A 149 -28.79 15.17 7.02
N ARG A 150 -29.18 14.14 6.27
CA ARG A 150 -30.56 13.82 5.91
C ARG A 150 -31.14 12.84 6.93
N PRO A 151 -32.46 12.59 6.94
CA PRO A 151 -33.08 11.62 7.84
C PRO A 151 -32.83 10.17 7.39
N GLU A 152 -31.56 9.79 7.32
CA GLU A 152 -31.06 8.46 6.94
C GLU A 152 -30.17 7.92 8.05
N ASP A 153 -30.17 6.61 8.25
CA ASP A 153 -29.38 5.99 9.31
C ASP A 153 -27.87 5.99 8.97
N THR A 154 -27.06 6.24 9.98
CA THR A 154 -25.61 6.02 9.97
C THR A 154 -25.29 4.65 10.57
N PHE A 155 -24.05 4.18 10.46
CA PHE A 155 -23.69 2.83 10.92
C PHE A 155 -23.88 2.62 12.44
N ASP A 156 -23.89 3.69 13.23
CA ASP A 156 -24.01 3.70 14.69
C ASP A 156 -25.13 4.64 15.20
N ASP A 157 -26.07 5.03 14.34
CA ASP A 157 -27.16 5.98 14.62
C ASP A 157 -26.72 7.37 15.14
N THR A 158 -25.42 7.69 15.07
CA THR A 158 -24.83 8.97 15.50
C THR A 158 -24.57 9.85 14.28
N PHE A 159 -24.67 11.18 14.43
CA PHE A 159 -24.51 12.16 13.33
C PHE A 159 -25.48 11.95 12.15
N ARG A 160 -26.72 11.54 12.44
CA ARG A 160 -27.84 11.47 11.49
C ARG A 160 -28.81 12.62 11.65
N ASP A 161 -29.57 12.93 10.59
CA ASP A 161 -30.65 13.93 10.59
C ASP A 161 -30.20 15.32 11.10
N LEU A 162 -29.00 15.74 10.72
CA LEU A 162 -28.40 17.01 11.17
C LEU A 162 -28.99 18.25 10.48
N GLY A 163 -29.77 18.06 9.42
CA GLY A 163 -30.32 19.13 8.60
C GLY A 163 -29.32 19.75 7.63
N VAL A 164 -29.78 20.70 6.82
CA VAL A 164 -28.93 21.41 5.84
C VAL A 164 -27.80 22.14 6.57
N VAL A 165 -26.55 21.91 6.17
CA VAL A 165 -25.40 22.65 6.70
C VAL A 165 -25.38 24.05 6.08
N PRO A 166 -25.39 25.14 6.86
CA PRO A 166 -25.42 26.49 6.32
C PRO A 166 -24.14 26.90 5.57
N ALA A 167 -24.29 27.81 4.61
CA ALA A 167 -23.17 28.43 3.92
C ALA A 167 -22.24 29.18 4.89
N GLY A 168 -20.92 29.06 4.68
CA GLY A 168 -19.89 29.68 5.50
C GLY A 168 -19.65 29.01 6.86
N THR A 169 -20.18 27.79 7.08
CA THR A 169 -20.01 27.05 8.33
C THR A 169 -19.32 25.71 8.12
N SER A 170 -18.84 25.10 9.21
CA SER A 170 -18.24 23.77 9.19
C SER A 170 -19.06 22.81 10.04
N LEU A 171 -19.35 21.63 9.49
CA LEU A 171 -19.88 20.50 10.24
C LEU A 171 -18.71 19.68 10.79
N GLN A 172 -18.65 19.53 12.10
CA GLN A 172 -17.66 18.73 12.82
C GLN A 172 -18.21 17.32 13.08
N VAL A 173 -17.45 16.30 12.74
CA VAL A 173 -17.81 14.89 12.89
C VAL A 173 -16.69 14.17 13.63
N GLN A 174 -17.01 13.53 14.76
CA GLN A 174 -16.06 12.64 15.44
C GLN A 174 -15.81 11.42 14.57
N ILE A 175 -14.55 11.07 14.30
CA ILE A 175 -14.19 9.93 13.45
C ILE A 175 -13.50 8.83 14.24
N THR A 176 -12.45 9.15 14.99
CA THR A 176 -11.75 8.12 15.78
C THR A 176 -12.58 7.66 16.97
N GLY A 177 -12.31 6.43 17.42
CA GLY A 177 -13.05 5.79 18.51
C GLY A 177 -14.46 5.35 18.11
N ARG A 178 -14.79 5.44 16.82
CA ARG A 178 -16.07 5.03 16.23
C ARG A 178 -15.83 3.99 15.14
N GLY A 179 -16.69 2.98 15.08
CA GLY A 179 -16.61 1.90 14.10
C GLY A 179 -15.25 1.21 14.10
N ASP A 180 -14.69 0.99 12.91
CA ASP A 180 -13.37 0.36 12.72
C ASP A 180 -12.20 1.37 12.75
N VAL A 181 -12.44 2.66 13.05
CA VAL A 181 -11.39 3.68 13.10
C VAL A 181 -10.89 3.88 14.55
N PRO A 182 -9.63 3.50 14.87
CA PRO A 182 -9.10 3.59 16.23
C PRO A 182 -8.72 5.02 16.63
N ASP A 183 -8.63 5.30 17.94
CA ASP A 183 -8.24 6.60 18.52
C ASP A 183 -6.91 7.16 17.98
N GLY A 184 -5.97 6.27 17.63
CA GLY A 184 -4.65 6.65 17.13
C GLY A 184 -4.56 6.90 15.62
N ALA A 185 -5.69 6.93 14.91
CA ALA A 185 -5.70 7.24 13.48
C ALA A 185 -5.39 8.73 13.25
N THR A 186 -4.54 9.02 12.27
CA THR A 186 -4.09 10.39 11.95
C THR A 186 -4.80 10.96 10.71
N GLY A 187 -5.56 10.13 10.01
CA GLY A 187 -6.28 10.48 8.79
C GLY A 187 -7.28 9.41 8.39
N VAL A 188 -8.14 9.71 7.43
CA VAL A 188 -9.11 8.77 6.88
C VAL A 188 -9.24 8.86 5.37
N VAL A 189 -9.62 7.74 4.74
CA VAL A 189 -10.13 7.70 3.38
C VAL A 189 -11.62 8.03 3.45
N ALA A 190 -11.96 9.27 3.17
CA ALA A 190 -13.30 9.80 3.28
C ALA A 190 -13.92 10.01 1.90
N ASN A 191 -15.12 9.47 1.71
CA ASN A 191 -15.99 9.80 0.61
C ASN A 191 -17.07 10.79 1.08
N LEU A 192 -17.04 12.00 0.54
CA LEU A 192 -18.03 13.05 0.83
C LEU A 192 -18.97 13.23 -0.35
N THR A 193 -20.27 13.16 -0.09
CA THR A 193 -21.32 13.47 -1.07
C THR A 193 -22.06 14.74 -0.67
N ALA A 194 -22.10 15.72 -1.58
CA ALA A 194 -22.99 16.87 -1.48
C ALA A 194 -24.33 16.54 -2.15
N VAL A 195 -25.43 16.82 -1.46
CA VAL A 195 -26.78 16.54 -1.92
C VAL A 195 -27.58 17.82 -1.98
N ALA A 196 -28.00 18.17 -3.21
CA ALA A 196 -28.79 19.35 -3.53
C ALA A 196 -28.23 20.68 -2.98
N PRO A 197 -26.99 21.08 -3.32
CA PRO A 197 -26.45 22.38 -2.93
C PRO A 197 -27.35 23.53 -3.38
N ALA A 198 -27.50 24.55 -2.55
CA ALA A 198 -28.35 25.71 -2.84
C ALA A 198 -27.77 26.64 -3.91
N ALA A 199 -26.44 26.64 -4.08
CA ALA A 199 -25.72 27.43 -5.08
C ALA A 199 -24.46 26.69 -5.55
N ALA A 200 -23.82 27.20 -6.60
CA ALA A 200 -22.49 26.73 -6.98
C ALA A 200 -21.49 27.03 -5.86
N GLY A 201 -20.57 26.10 -5.62
CA GLY A 201 -19.61 26.23 -4.53
C GLY A 201 -18.73 24.99 -4.40
N HIS A 202 -18.18 24.82 -3.20
CA HIS A 202 -17.39 23.66 -2.84
C HIS A 202 -17.58 23.27 -1.38
N ALA A 203 -17.19 22.04 -1.05
CA ALA A 203 -16.95 21.60 0.30
C ALA A 203 -15.49 21.23 0.48
N THR A 204 -15.00 21.41 1.71
CA THR A 204 -13.62 21.11 2.07
C THR A 204 -13.61 20.23 3.31
N LEU A 205 -12.99 19.06 3.17
CA LEU A 205 -12.65 18.17 4.28
C LEU A 205 -11.31 18.60 4.86
N TYR A 206 -11.22 18.75 6.18
CA TYR A 206 -9.99 19.18 6.83
C TYR A 206 -9.98 18.81 8.31
N ALA A 207 -8.77 18.69 8.89
CA ALA A 207 -8.60 18.63 10.33
C ALA A 207 -9.17 19.92 10.95
N CYS A 208 -10.08 19.79 11.90
CA CYS A 208 -10.80 20.94 12.44
C CYS A 208 -9.85 22.04 12.94
N GLY A 209 -10.11 23.29 12.54
CA GLY A 209 -9.21 24.42 12.72
C GLY A 209 -9.44 25.52 11.68
N ASP A 210 -8.36 26.10 11.17
CA ASP A 210 -8.41 27.06 10.06
C ASP A 210 -8.83 26.36 8.76
N VAL A 211 -9.74 26.99 8.00
CA VAL A 211 -10.27 26.41 6.76
C VAL A 211 -9.22 26.58 5.65
N PRO A 212 -8.71 25.49 5.03
CA PRO A 212 -7.74 25.59 3.96
C PRO A 212 -8.40 26.10 2.67
N THR A 213 -7.60 26.66 1.76
CA THR A 213 -8.09 27.21 0.48
C THR A 213 -8.43 26.13 -0.56
N ALA A 214 -8.06 24.87 -0.31
CA ALA A 214 -8.35 23.76 -1.20
C ALA A 214 -9.84 23.42 -1.23
N SER A 215 -10.31 22.91 -2.38
CA SER A 215 -11.67 22.40 -2.54
C SER A 215 -11.62 20.89 -2.76
N HIS A 216 -12.30 20.12 -1.90
CA HIS A 216 -12.37 18.67 -2.08
C HIS A 216 -13.56 18.28 -2.94
N LEU A 217 -14.68 18.98 -2.83
CA LEU A 217 -15.89 18.63 -3.56
C LEU A 217 -16.51 19.89 -4.16
N ASN A 218 -16.29 20.13 -5.45
CA ASN A 218 -16.87 21.22 -6.21
C ASN A 218 -18.22 20.81 -6.78
N TYR A 219 -19.21 21.71 -6.73
CA TYR A 219 -20.58 21.40 -7.13
C TYR A 219 -21.32 22.62 -7.69
N ALA A 220 -22.35 22.34 -8.48
CA ALA A 220 -23.34 23.29 -8.97
C ALA A 220 -24.68 23.12 -8.21
N PRO A 221 -25.61 24.11 -8.30
CA PRO A 221 -26.88 24.05 -7.58
C PRO A 221 -27.69 22.81 -7.94
N GLY A 222 -28.28 22.15 -6.95
CA GLY A 222 -29.16 20.99 -7.13
C GLY A 222 -28.47 19.69 -7.54
N GLN A 223 -27.13 19.68 -7.66
CA GLN A 223 -26.39 18.46 -8.00
C GLN A 223 -26.37 17.44 -6.87
N VAL A 224 -26.09 16.19 -7.25
CA VAL A 224 -25.62 15.14 -6.35
C VAL A 224 -24.25 14.74 -6.88
N VAL A 225 -23.21 14.98 -6.08
CA VAL A 225 -21.83 14.71 -6.47
C VAL A 225 -21.06 14.22 -5.26
N ALA A 226 -20.25 13.19 -5.49
CA ALA A 226 -19.41 12.55 -4.48
C ALA A 226 -17.95 12.71 -4.86
N ASN A 227 -17.08 12.77 -3.86
CA ASN A 227 -15.65 12.68 -4.06
C ASN A 227 -14.96 12.00 -2.88
N SER A 228 -14.04 11.08 -3.18
CA SER A 228 -13.22 10.37 -2.21
C SER A 228 -11.80 10.92 -2.17
N THR A 229 -11.27 11.14 -0.96
CA THR A 229 -9.88 11.57 -0.77
C THR A 229 -9.34 11.06 0.56
N VAL A 230 -8.01 11.08 0.73
CA VAL A 230 -7.39 10.92 2.06
C VAL A 230 -7.26 12.29 2.71
N VAL A 231 -7.72 12.41 3.94
CA VAL A 231 -7.73 13.67 4.70
C VAL A 231 -7.17 13.47 6.10
N PRO A 232 -6.42 14.44 6.65
CA PRO A 232 -5.96 14.39 8.03
C PRO A 232 -7.13 14.55 9.01
N LEU A 233 -6.97 14.00 10.21
CA LEU A 233 -7.84 14.24 11.35
C LEU A 233 -7.22 15.27 12.30
N GLY A 234 -8.06 15.97 13.06
CA GLY A 234 -7.60 16.81 14.18
C GLY A 234 -6.98 15.97 15.31
N GLU A 235 -6.32 16.62 16.27
CA GLU A 235 -5.69 15.94 17.43
C GLU A 235 -6.69 15.12 18.25
N ASP A 236 -7.95 15.55 18.30
CA ASP A 236 -9.06 14.85 18.97
C ASP A 236 -9.76 13.81 18.07
N GLY A 237 -9.22 13.57 16.87
CA GLY A 237 -9.73 12.57 15.93
C GLY A 237 -10.99 13.00 15.17
N GLU A 238 -11.20 14.30 15.05
CA GLU A 238 -12.35 14.91 14.40
C GLU A 238 -12.04 15.31 12.95
N LEU A 239 -13.08 15.29 12.11
CA LEU A 239 -13.05 15.79 10.74
C LEU A 239 -14.08 16.91 10.57
N CYS A 240 -13.68 17.99 9.91
CA CYS A 240 -14.55 19.11 9.60
C CYS A 240 -14.90 19.17 8.10
N ILE A 241 -16.16 19.50 7.80
CA ILE A 241 -16.70 19.72 6.46
C ILE A 241 -17.08 21.19 6.34
N TYR A 242 -16.22 22.01 5.73
CA TYR A 242 -16.57 23.39 5.38
C TYR A 242 -17.56 23.43 4.23
N THR A 243 -18.55 24.31 4.32
CA THR A 243 -19.66 24.42 3.38
C THR A 243 -19.71 25.80 2.73
N HIS A 244 -19.31 25.93 1.47
CA HIS A 244 -19.38 27.21 0.76
C HIS A 244 -20.83 27.65 0.45
N ALA A 245 -21.66 26.72 -0.03
CA ALA A 245 -23.08 26.96 -0.24
C ALA A 245 -23.89 25.90 0.50
N ALA A 246 -25.02 26.31 1.08
CA ALA A 246 -25.81 25.44 1.94
C ALA A 246 -26.17 24.13 1.23
N SER A 247 -25.93 22.99 1.87
CA SER A 247 -26.12 21.66 1.28
C SER A 247 -26.37 20.62 2.35
N HIS A 248 -26.97 19.50 1.95
CA HIS A 248 -26.82 18.26 2.70
C HIS A 248 -25.50 17.58 2.36
N TYR A 249 -24.96 16.85 3.33
CA TYR A 249 -23.78 15.99 3.21
C TYR A 249 -24.05 14.56 3.67
N VAL A 250 -23.37 13.62 3.01
CA VAL A 250 -23.19 12.22 3.41
C VAL A 250 -21.69 11.97 3.50
N LEU A 251 -21.22 11.41 4.60
CA LEU A 251 -19.81 11.07 4.82
C LEU A 251 -19.68 9.57 5.04
N ASP A 252 -19.05 8.90 4.09
CA ASP A 252 -18.72 7.48 4.15
C ASP A 252 -17.20 7.31 4.35
N ILE A 253 -16.77 6.40 5.23
CA ILE A 253 -15.35 6.14 5.52
C ILE A 253 -14.98 4.73 5.05
N ASN A 254 -13.89 4.63 4.29
CA ASN A 254 -13.45 3.38 3.63
C ASN A 254 -12.11 2.84 4.18
N GLY A 255 -11.42 3.64 5.00
CA GLY A 255 -10.13 3.26 5.58
C GLY A 255 -9.59 4.37 6.48
N PHE A 256 -8.56 4.06 7.24
CA PHE A 256 -7.85 5.03 8.07
C PHE A 256 -6.34 4.99 7.84
N VAL A 257 -5.68 6.09 8.16
CA VAL A 257 -4.23 6.20 8.23
C VAL A 257 -3.85 5.93 9.69
N PRO A 258 -3.13 4.82 10.01
CA PRO A 258 -2.54 4.62 11.36
C PRO A 258 -1.65 5.80 11.82
N GLY A 259 -1.02 5.70 13.00
CA GLY A 259 -0.18 6.73 13.67
C GLY A 259 0.93 7.42 12.82
N PRO A 260 2.14 7.72 13.32
CA PRO A 260 3.14 8.39 12.48
C PRO A 260 3.70 7.39 11.43
N ILE A 261 3.15 7.43 10.22
CA ILE A 261 3.46 6.55 9.08
C ILE A 261 3.73 7.33 7.78
N PRO A 262 4.28 6.68 6.73
CA PRO A 262 4.87 7.37 5.56
C PRO A 262 3.88 7.91 4.53
N LEU A 263 2.58 7.66 4.65
CA LEU A 263 1.58 8.50 3.97
C LEU A 263 1.48 9.79 4.77
N THR A 264 2.21 10.80 4.33
CA THR A 264 2.16 12.12 4.97
C THR A 264 0.96 12.86 4.38
N THR A 265 -0.12 12.91 5.15
CA THR A 265 -1.19 13.89 4.91
C THR A 265 -0.62 15.28 5.17
N MET A 266 -1.04 16.25 4.35
CA MET A 266 -0.67 17.65 4.53
C MET A 266 -1.92 18.50 4.50
N GLU A 267 -1.80 19.75 4.94
CA GLU A 267 -2.83 20.75 4.66
C GLU A 267 -3.02 20.82 3.13
N PRO A 268 -4.23 20.57 2.62
CA PRO A 268 -4.43 20.50 1.18
C PRO A 268 -4.19 21.85 0.50
N ALA A 269 -3.48 21.83 -0.62
CA ALA A 269 -3.02 23.04 -1.31
C ALA A 269 -3.25 22.96 -2.82
N ARG A 270 -3.58 24.10 -3.45
CA ARG A 270 -3.80 24.19 -4.91
C ARG A 270 -2.49 24.29 -5.67
N TYR A 271 -2.10 23.23 -6.37
CA TYR A 271 -0.83 23.15 -7.11
C TYR A 271 -0.96 23.64 -8.55
N ALA A 272 -2.15 23.56 -9.13
CA ALA A 272 -2.39 24.05 -10.48
C ALA A 272 -3.85 24.48 -10.65
N ASP A 273 -4.09 25.58 -11.35
CA ASP A 273 -5.41 25.99 -11.79
C ASP A 273 -5.31 26.66 -13.15
N SER A 274 -5.99 26.11 -14.14
CA SER A 274 -5.89 26.65 -15.49
C SER A 274 -6.67 27.96 -15.67
N ARG A 275 -7.47 28.35 -14.67
CA ARG A 275 -8.14 29.67 -14.56
C ARG A 275 -7.26 30.66 -13.80
N ASP A 276 -7.72 31.90 -13.71
CA ASP A 276 -7.04 32.96 -12.95
C ASP A 276 -7.33 32.88 -11.43
N GLU A 277 -7.16 31.69 -10.85
CA GLU A 277 -7.26 31.45 -9.41
C GLU A 277 -5.85 31.33 -8.81
N PRO A 278 -5.64 31.72 -7.54
CA PRO A 278 -4.33 31.56 -6.89
C PRO A 278 -3.99 30.08 -6.70
N THR A 279 -2.72 29.76 -6.92
CA THR A 279 -2.09 28.50 -6.48
C THR A 279 -1.22 28.80 -5.26
N PHE A 280 -0.82 27.77 -4.49
CA PHE A 280 -0.12 27.97 -3.22
C PHE A 280 1.23 28.72 -3.36
N ASP A 281 1.84 28.70 -4.55
CA ASP A 281 3.12 29.33 -4.89
C ASP A 281 3.04 30.23 -6.14
N ASP A 282 1.82 30.62 -6.55
CA ASP A 282 1.52 31.38 -7.78
C ASP A 282 2.05 30.76 -9.09
N THR A 283 2.52 29.50 -9.07
CA THR A 283 3.00 28.77 -10.25
C THR A 283 1.88 27.88 -10.80
N HIS A 284 1.87 27.61 -12.12
CA HIS A 284 0.82 26.83 -12.81
C HIS A 284 -0.61 27.39 -12.62
N ARG A 285 -0.73 28.73 -12.54
CA ARG A 285 -2.02 29.44 -12.58
C ARG A 285 -2.24 30.14 -13.91
N ALA A 286 -3.50 30.41 -14.28
CA ALA A 286 -3.90 31.17 -15.46
C ALA A 286 -3.31 30.65 -16.78
N THR A 287 -3.14 29.34 -16.91
CA THR A 287 -2.58 28.71 -18.13
C THR A 287 -3.56 28.66 -19.30
N GLY A 288 -4.84 28.96 -19.06
CA GLY A 288 -5.93 28.81 -20.04
C GLY A 288 -6.46 27.37 -20.12
N PRO A 289 -7.58 27.14 -20.84
CA PRO A 289 -8.17 25.81 -21.00
C PRO A 289 -7.17 24.81 -21.59
N VAL A 290 -7.08 23.63 -20.99
CA VAL A 290 -6.27 22.52 -21.51
C VAL A 290 -7.00 21.95 -22.73
N GLN A 291 -6.31 21.87 -23.86
CA GLN A 291 -6.91 21.47 -25.13
C GLN A 291 -7.25 19.97 -25.14
N GLY A 292 -8.41 19.63 -25.71
CA GLY A 292 -8.80 18.23 -25.90
C GLY A 292 -7.75 17.44 -26.70
N GLY A 293 -7.50 16.20 -26.28
CA GLY A 293 -6.49 15.33 -26.87
C GLY A 293 -5.05 15.61 -26.43
N THR A 294 -4.83 16.48 -25.43
CA THR A 294 -3.50 16.84 -24.92
C THR A 294 -3.30 16.45 -23.46
N GLN A 295 -2.06 16.49 -22.99
CA GLN A 295 -1.67 16.25 -21.61
C GLN A 295 -1.13 17.54 -20.98
N TRP A 296 -1.58 17.84 -19.76
CA TRP A 296 -1.06 18.92 -18.94
C TRP A 296 -0.13 18.35 -17.87
N GLU A 297 1.17 18.66 -17.98
CA GLU A 297 2.17 18.23 -17.01
C GLU A 297 2.19 19.18 -15.80
N ILE A 298 2.23 18.60 -14.60
CA ILE A 298 2.26 19.33 -13.33
C ILE A 298 3.34 18.70 -12.45
N GLN A 299 4.34 19.51 -12.06
CA GLN A 299 5.36 19.09 -11.10
C GLN A 299 4.76 18.94 -9.70
N ILE A 300 5.00 17.80 -9.06
CA ILE A 300 4.51 17.50 -7.71
C ILE A 300 5.68 17.29 -6.73
N ALA A 301 6.54 16.29 -6.96
CA ALA A 301 7.67 16.03 -6.05
C ALA A 301 8.69 17.17 -6.08
N GLY A 302 9.20 17.54 -4.91
CA GLY A 302 10.15 18.65 -4.76
C GLY A 302 9.51 20.03 -4.90
N ARG A 303 8.18 20.12 -4.89
CA ARG A 303 7.42 21.39 -4.95
C ARG A 303 6.50 21.50 -3.73
N GLY A 304 6.52 22.67 -3.09
CA GLY A 304 5.77 22.92 -1.86
C GLY A 304 6.19 21.97 -0.73
N ASN A 305 5.21 21.37 -0.04
CA ASN A 305 5.44 20.43 1.05
C ASN A 305 5.65 18.98 0.58
N VAL A 306 5.67 18.73 -0.74
CA VAL A 306 5.95 17.38 -1.28
C VAL A 306 7.46 17.22 -1.48
N PRO A 307 8.10 16.26 -0.79
CA PRO A 307 9.52 15.96 -0.96
C PRO A 307 9.89 15.49 -2.37
N ALA A 308 11.16 15.63 -2.74
CA ALA A 308 11.67 15.17 -4.04
C ALA A 308 11.71 13.64 -4.17
N ASP A 309 11.70 12.90 -3.05
CA ASP A 309 11.70 11.43 -3.01
C ASP A 309 10.29 10.82 -2.94
N ALA A 310 9.24 11.63 -3.10
CA ALA A 310 7.88 11.13 -3.20
C ALA A 310 7.72 10.25 -4.46
N THR A 311 7.04 9.12 -4.30
CA THR A 311 6.77 8.14 -5.37
C THR A 311 5.31 8.19 -5.84
N ALA A 312 4.41 8.71 -5.01
CA ALA A 312 3.01 8.95 -5.36
C ALA A 312 2.49 10.21 -4.66
N ALA A 313 1.38 10.75 -5.16
CA ALA A 313 0.68 11.88 -4.56
C ALA A 313 -0.80 11.56 -4.35
N VAL A 314 -1.36 12.10 -3.26
CA VAL A 314 -2.80 12.18 -3.04
C VAL A 314 -3.27 13.52 -3.60
N VAL A 315 -4.06 13.45 -4.67
CA VAL A 315 -4.48 14.63 -5.43
C VAL A 315 -6.00 14.68 -5.55
N ASN A 316 -6.54 15.86 -5.78
CA ASN A 316 -7.91 16.07 -6.21
C ASN A 316 -7.92 16.83 -7.53
N LEU A 317 -8.40 16.20 -8.60
CA LEU A 317 -8.55 16.84 -9.91
C LEU A 317 -10.00 17.29 -10.07
N THR A 318 -10.19 18.58 -10.34
CA THR A 318 -11.49 19.12 -10.72
C THR A 318 -11.47 19.49 -12.19
N MET A 319 -12.33 18.84 -12.98
CA MET A 319 -12.62 19.28 -14.33
C MET A 319 -13.76 20.28 -14.34
N ILE A 320 -13.59 21.37 -15.10
CA ILE A 320 -14.42 22.57 -14.99
C ILE A 320 -14.86 22.96 -16.39
N ALA A 321 -16.18 22.92 -16.59
CA ALA A 321 -16.88 23.35 -17.79
C ALA A 321 -16.24 22.81 -19.10
N PRO A 322 -16.12 21.49 -19.27
CA PRO A 322 -15.64 20.88 -20.49
C PRO A 322 -16.54 21.27 -21.68
N ASP A 323 -15.94 21.47 -22.87
CA ASP A 323 -16.66 21.85 -24.10
C ASP A 323 -17.37 20.68 -24.80
N GLY A 324 -17.02 19.45 -24.42
CA GLY A 324 -17.54 18.21 -24.97
C GLY A 324 -17.61 17.13 -23.88
N ALA A 325 -18.42 16.09 -24.10
CA ALA A 325 -18.41 14.93 -23.21
C ALA A 325 -17.08 14.17 -23.34
N GLY A 326 -16.57 13.65 -22.23
CA GLY A 326 -15.31 12.95 -22.27
C GLY A 326 -14.87 12.37 -20.93
N HIS A 327 -13.56 12.47 -20.73
CA HIS A 327 -12.91 12.13 -19.49
C HIS A 327 -11.58 12.88 -19.36
N ALA A 328 -11.05 12.92 -18.14
CA ALA A 328 -9.66 13.24 -17.87
C ALA A 328 -8.97 12.04 -17.22
N THR A 329 -7.67 11.87 -17.46
CA THR A 329 -6.87 10.77 -16.92
C THR A 329 -5.65 11.33 -16.22
N ILE A 330 -5.50 11.02 -14.93
CA ILE A 330 -4.28 11.31 -14.16
C ILE A 330 -3.36 10.11 -14.27
N HIS A 331 -2.13 10.33 -14.73
CA HIS A 331 -1.16 9.24 -14.87
C HIS A 331 0.29 9.75 -14.75
N PRO A 332 1.27 8.86 -14.51
CA PRO A 332 2.68 9.20 -14.67
C PRO A 332 2.93 9.69 -16.10
N CYS A 333 3.59 10.83 -16.25
CA CYS A 333 3.90 11.38 -17.57
C CYS A 333 4.63 10.36 -18.47
N GLY A 334 4.18 10.26 -19.73
CA GLY A 334 4.60 9.23 -20.66
C GLY A 334 3.41 8.66 -21.45
N GLU A 335 3.38 7.34 -21.63
CA GLU A 335 2.31 6.66 -22.35
C GLU A 335 0.95 6.85 -21.66
N LEU A 336 -0.07 7.17 -22.46
CA LEU A 336 -1.44 7.37 -21.99
C LEU A 336 -2.11 6.01 -21.71
N PRO A 337 -2.53 5.72 -20.48
CA PRO A 337 -3.33 4.52 -20.20
C PRO A 337 -4.75 4.61 -20.75
N THR A 338 -5.43 3.46 -20.83
CA THR A 338 -6.85 3.36 -21.22
C THR A 338 -7.83 3.69 -20.10
N ALA A 339 -7.32 3.95 -18.89
CA ALA A 339 -8.13 4.31 -17.74
C ALA A 339 -8.67 5.74 -17.86
N SER A 340 -9.85 5.96 -17.28
CA SER A 340 -10.43 7.29 -17.08
C SER A 340 -10.45 7.61 -15.60
N HIS A 341 -10.14 8.86 -15.24
CA HIS A 341 -10.15 9.34 -13.85
C HIS A 341 -11.41 10.16 -13.58
N VAL A 342 -11.60 11.28 -14.28
CA VAL A 342 -12.85 12.06 -14.23
C VAL A 342 -13.67 11.71 -15.46
N ASN A 343 -14.97 11.49 -15.32
CA ASN A 343 -15.89 11.36 -16.45
C ASN A 343 -16.99 12.42 -16.33
N ASP A 344 -17.36 13.01 -17.47
CA ASP A 344 -18.10 14.27 -17.47
C ASP A 344 -19.00 14.43 -18.71
N SER A 345 -19.86 15.44 -18.62
CA SER A 345 -20.66 15.98 -19.72
C SER A 345 -20.39 17.48 -19.87
N PRO A 346 -20.68 18.08 -21.05
CA PRO A 346 -20.39 19.48 -21.32
C PRO A 346 -20.93 20.43 -20.24
N GLY A 347 -20.11 21.38 -19.82
CA GLY A 347 -20.48 22.41 -18.84
C GLY A 347 -20.54 21.93 -17.37
N GLN A 348 -20.25 20.66 -17.08
CA GLN A 348 -20.21 20.18 -15.69
C GLN A 348 -18.97 20.65 -14.93
N VAL A 349 -19.06 20.62 -13.60
CA VAL A 349 -17.90 20.72 -12.70
C VAL A 349 -17.84 19.40 -11.95
N VAL A 350 -16.77 18.62 -12.17
CA VAL A 350 -16.65 17.26 -11.65
C VAL A 350 -15.29 17.11 -10.97
N PRO A 351 -15.24 17.04 -9.63
CA PRO A 351 -14.05 16.67 -8.88
C PRO A 351 -13.90 15.14 -8.83
N ASN A 352 -12.65 14.65 -8.81
CA ASN A 352 -12.34 13.29 -8.44
C ASN A 352 -10.94 13.18 -7.81
N GLY A 353 -10.85 12.64 -6.60
CA GLY A 353 -9.62 12.38 -5.87
C GLY A 353 -8.83 11.22 -6.48
N ALA A 354 -7.54 11.14 -6.21
CA ALA A 354 -6.69 10.06 -6.68
C ALA A 354 -5.50 9.85 -5.74
N ILE A 355 -5.06 8.60 -5.62
CA ILE A 355 -3.69 8.28 -5.20
C ILE A 355 -2.95 7.83 -6.46
N THR A 356 -2.08 8.68 -6.99
CA THR A 356 -1.47 8.47 -8.31
C THR A 356 0.04 8.37 -8.24
N ARG A 357 0.61 7.47 -9.04
CA ARG A 357 2.06 7.32 -9.19
C ARG A 357 2.66 8.57 -9.83
N LEU A 358 3.79 9.04 -9.30
CA LEU A 358 4.59 10.10 -9.93
C LEU A 358 5.49 9.52 -11.02
N SER A 359 5.77 10.30 -12.07
CA SER A 359 6.82 9.98 -13.03
C SER A 359 8.20 9.95 -12.34
N PRO A 360 9.24 9.38 -12.97
CA PRO A 360 10.61 9.45 -12.44
C PRO A 360 11.13 10.88 -12.22
N THR A 361 10.53 11.88 -12.86
CA THR A 361 10.86 13.31 -12.68
C THR A 361 10.05 13.97 -11.55
N GLY A 362 9.11 13.25 -10.93
CA GLY A 362 8.25 13.78 -9.87
C GLY A 362 6.99 14.49 -10.37
N SER A 363 6.65 14.37 -11.65
CA SER A 363 5.47 15.00 -12.27
C SER A 363 4.28 14.04 -12.33
N ILE A 364 3.10 14.60 -12.50
CA ILE A 364 1.93 13.90 -13.04
C ILE A 364 1.50 14.55 -14.35
N CYS A 365 0.87 13.78 -15.22
CA CYS A 365 0.23 14.28 -16.43
C CYS A 365 -1.28 14.08 -16.32
N VAL A 366 -2.03 15.12 -16.70
CA VAL A 366 -3.48 15.08 -16.83
C VAL A 366 -3.83 15.13 -18.31
N TYR A 367 -4.21 13.99 -18.87
CA TYR A 367 -4.83 13.94 -20.20
C TYR A 367 -6.27 14.44 -20.10
N THR A 368 -6.73 15.18 -21.11
CA THR A 368 -8.14 15.54 -21.25
C THR A 368 -8.67 15.22 -22.64
N HIS A 369 -9.85 14.60 -22.70
CA HIS A 369 -10.49 14.25 -23.97
C HIS A 369 -11.12 15.47 -24.66
N ALA A 370 -11.71 16.38 -23.89
CA ALA A 370 -12.41 17.58 -24.36
C ALA A 370 -11.75 18.84 -23.77
N THR A 371 -11.83 19.98 -24.45
CA THR A 371 -11.15 21.20 -23.96
C THR A 371 -11.82 21.66 -22.69
N SER A 372 -11.04 21.82 -21.62
CA SER A 372 -11.58 22.03 -20.28
C SER A 372 -10.68 22.91 -19.43
N HIS A 373 -11.27 23.62 -18.47
CA HIS A 373 -10.50 24.13 -17.35
C HIS A 373 -10.25 23.01 -16.34
N LEU A 374 -9.07 23.02 -15.70
CA LEU A 374 -8.66 22.01 -14.73
C LEU A 374 -8.09 22.70 -13.49
N ALA A 375 -8.43 22.19 -12.32
CA ALA A 375 -7.79 22.55 -11.05
C ALA A 375 -7.28 21.29 -10.36
N LEU A 376 -6.07 21.35 -9.80
CA LEU A 376 -5.44 20.24 -9.10
C LEU A 376 -5.01 20.70 -7.70
N ASP A 377 -5.62 20.08 -6.70
CA ASP A 377 -5.23 20.23 -5.29
C ASP A 377 -4.42 19.00 -4.85
N VAL A 378 -3.43 19.17 -3.98
CA VAL A 378 -2.58 18.10 -3.41
C VAL A 378 -2.82 18.05 -1.91
N ALA A 379 -3.17 16.88 -1.38
CA ALA A 379 -3.54 16.66 0.03
C ALA A 379 -2.56 15.76 0.79
N GLY A 380 -1.60 15.14 0.09
CA GLY A 380 -0.61 14.27 0.70
C GLY A 380 0.29 13.60 -0.31
N PHE A 381 1.23 12.80 0.18
CA PHE A 381 2.16 12.05 -0.66
C PHE A 381 2.60 10.75 -0.01
N VAL A 382 3.09 9.84 -0.85
CA VAL A 382 3.66 8.53 -0.48
C VAL A 382 5.14 8.55 -0.81
N ARG A 383 5.98 8.07 0.10
CA ARG A 383 7.41 7.77 -0.17
C ARG A 383 7.58 6.28 -0.53
N GLY A 384 8.75 5.87 -1.03
CA GLY A 384 9.01 4.45 -1.31
C GLY A 384 8.97 3.57 -0.04
N GLY A 385 8.67 2.27 -0.22
CA GLY A 385 8.72 1.28 0.87
C GLY A 385 7.56 1.39 1.88
N THR A 386 6.33 1.55 1.38
CA THR A 386 5.10 1.56 2.20
C THR A 386 4.19 0.41 1.75
N SER A 387 3.13 0.11 2.51
CA SER A 387 2.14 -0.87 2.07
C SER A 387 1.31 -0.44 0.84
N ILE A 388 1.41 0.82 0.39
CA ILE A 388 0.75 1.28 -0.84
C ILE A 388 1.69 1.13 -2.03
N THR A 389 1.25 0.37 -3.02
CA THR A 389 1.88 0.31 -4.34
C THR A 389 0.96 0.93 -5.38
N THR A 390 1.41 2.04 -5.98
CA THR A 390 0.72 2.66 -7.12
C THR A 390 1.28 2.13 -8.44
N GLN A 391 0.46 2.12 -9.48
CA GLN A 391 0.80 1.64 -10.81
C GLN A 391 0.22 2.57 -11.88
N THR A 392 0.61 2.37 -13.14
CA THR A 392 -0.10 2.97 -14.26
C THR A 392 -1.55 2.47 -14.24
N PRO A 393 -2.56 3.35 -14.20
CA PRO A 393 -3.96 2.93 -14.13
C PRO A 393 -4.36 2.04 -15.31
N ALA A 394 -5.16 1.01 -15.05
CA ALA A 394 -5.61 0.07 -16.07
C ALA A 394 -7.06 -0.37 -15.85
N ARG A 395 -7.81 -0.63 -16.94
CA ARG A 395 -9.22 -1.02 -16.88
C ARG A 395 -9.41 -2.50 -16.57
N TYR A 396 -9.93 -2.82 -15.39
CA TYR A 396 -10.15 -4.20 -14.92
C TYR A 396 -11.56 -4.70 -15.19
N ALA A 397 -12.55 -3.83 -15.31
CA ALA A 397 -13.90 -4.21 -15.71
C ALA A 397 -14.56 -3.13 -16.55
N ASP A 398 -15.31 -3.55 -17.57
CA ASP A 398 -16.21 -2.67 -18.32
C ASP A 398 -17.51 -3.43 -18.62
N SER A 399 -18.63 -2.82 -18.27
CA SER A 399 -19.96 -3.34 -18.59
C SER A 399 -20.31 -3.24 -20.07
N ARG A 400 -19.57 -2.46 -20.85
CA ARG A 400 -19.75 -2.24 -22.29
C ARG A 400 -18.81 -3.15 -23.07
N PRO A 401 -18.99 -3.30 -24.39
CA PRO A 401 -18.13 -4.12 -25.25
C PRO A 401 -16.74 -3.48 -25.53
N GLU A 402 -16.15 -2.82 -24.55
CA GLU A 402 -14.81 -2.23 -24.60
C GLU A 402 -13.77 -3.19 -24.02
N PRO A 403 -12.51 -3.17 -24.51
CA PRO A 403 -11.45 -3.99 -23.95
C PRO A 403 -11.08 -3.56 -22.52
N THR A 404 -10.84 -4.56 -21.68
CA THR A 404 -10.09 -4.43 -20.42
C THR A 404 -8.62 -4.74 -20.68
N PHE A 405 -7.74 -4.48 -19.72
CA PHE A 405 -6.29 -4.63 -19.92
C PHE A 405 -5.85 -6.07 -20.26
N ASP A 406 -6.65 -7.07 -19.92
CA ASP A 406 -6.41 -8.51 -20.15
C ASP A 406 -7.61 -9.21 -20.83
N ASP A 407 -8.55 -8.44 -21.38
CA ASP A 407 -9.82 -8.90 -21.95
C ASP A 407 -10.74 -9.71 -21.00
N ALA A 408 -10.42 -9.83 -19.71
CA ALA A 408 -11.30 -10.41 -18.71
C ALA A 408 -12.27 -9.35 -18.15
N SER A 409 -13.46 -9.77 -17.72
CA SER A 409 -14.49 -8.86 -17.15
C SER A 409 -14.90 -7.69 -18.08
N ARG A 410 -14.83 -7.90 -19.39
CA ARG A 410 -15.40 -7.02 -20.42
C ARG A 410 -16.82 -7.44 -20.80
N ASP A 411 -17.59 -6.53 -21.37
CA ASP A 411 -18.95 -6.78 -21.86
C ASP A 411 -19.87 -7.42 -20.82
N LEU A 412 -19.76 -6.98 -19.56
CA LEU A 412 -20.55 -7.53 -18.45
C LEU A 412 -22.06 -7.19 -18.55
N GLY A 413 -22.44 -6.30 -19.45
CA GLY A 413 -23.80 -5.81 -19.63
C GLY A 413 -24.23 -4.85 -18.53
N VAL A 414 -25.42 -4.28 -18.68
CA VAL A 414 -26.02 -3.38 -17.68
C VAL A 414 -26.21 -4.14 -16.37
N LEU A 415 -25.60 -3.66 -15.29
CA LEU A 415 -25.83 -4.21 -13.96
C LEU A 415 -27.24 -3.85 -13.50
N ALA A 416 -28.05 -4.85 -13.15
CA ALA A 416 -29.42 -4.63 -12.70
C ALA A 416 -29.45 -3.96 -11.32
N GLY A 417 -30.40 -3.04 -11.11
CA GLY A 417 -30.58 -2.39 -9.81
C GLY A 417 -30.84 -3.40 -8.69
N GLY A 418 -30.19 -3.19 -7.54
CA GLY A 418 -30.28 -4.10 -6.39
C GLY A 418 -29.50 -5.41 -6.57
N THR A 419 -28.61 -5.51 -7.55
CA THR A 419 -27.72 -6.67 -7.73
C THR A 419 -26.26 -6.26 -7.61
N SER A 420 -25.40 -7.24 -7.36
CA SER A 420 -23.96 -7.04 -7.24
C SER A 420 -23.23 -7.86 -8.29
N VAL A 421 -22.12 -7.32 -8.81
CA VAL A 421 -21.18 -8.02 -9.67
C VAL A 421 -19.85 -8.17 -8.93
N GLU A 422 -19.31 -9.38 -8.93
CA GLU A 422 -18.01 -9.69 -8.35
C GLU A 422 -16.91 -9.48 -9.40
N ILE A 423 -15.85 -8.77 -9.02
CA ILE A 423 -14.74 -8.42 -9.89
C ILE A 423 -13.44 -8.93 -9.24
N PRO A 424 -12.72 -9.88 -9.89
CA PRO A 424 -11.43 -10.34 -9.41
C PRO A 424 -10.36 -9.25 -9.52
N ILE A 425 -9.59 -9.07 -8.44
CA ILE A 425 -8.54 -8.04 -8.35
C ILE A 425 -7.19 -8.63 -7.92
N ALA A 426 -7.10 -9.29 -6.76
CA ALA A 426 -5.83 -9.84 -6.29
C ALA A 426 -5.36 -11.00 -7.19
N GLY A 427 -4.07 -11.04 -7.48
CA GLY A 427 -3.47 -12.03 -8.38
C GLY A 427 -3.80 -11.80 -9.87
N ARG A 428 -4.38 -10.64 -10.22
CA ARG A 428 -4.72 -10.27 -11.60
C ARG A 428 -3.88 -9.07 -12.04
N GLY A 429 -3.29 -9.17 -13.24
CA GLY A 429 -2.41 -8.14 -13.77
C GLY A 429 -1.18 -7.93 -12.89
N SER A 430 -0.92 -6.68 -12.51
CA SER A 430 0.18 -6.30 -11.60
C SER A 430 -0.21 -6.31 -10.12
N VAL A 431 -1.46 -6.64 -9.78
CA VAL A 431 -1.91 -6.76 -8.38
C VAL A 431 -1.56 -8.15 -7.85
N PRO A 432 -0.79 -8.25 -6.76
CA PRO A 432 -0.35 -9.53 -6.20
C PRO A 432 -1.50 -10.26 -5.50
N ALA A 433 -1.34 -11.55 -5.26
CA ALA A 433 -2.40 -12.42 -4.75
C ALA A 433 -2.74 -12.19 -3.27
N ASP A 434 -1.81 -11.60 -2.53
CA ASP A 434 -1.91 -11.23 -1.12
C ASP A 434 -2.34 -9.77 -0.92
N ALA A 435 -2.66 -9.03 -1.98
CA ALA A 435 -3.20 -7.68 -1.87
C ALA A 435 -4.46 -7.66 -0.99
N THR A 436 -4.48 -6.77 0.00
CA THR A 436 -5.55 -6.63 0.99
C THR A 436 -6.56 -5.54 0.64
N ALA A 437 -6.18 -4.59 -0.21
CA ALA A 437 -7.05 -3.58 -0.78
C ALA A 437 -6.62 -3.15 -2.18
N ALA A 438 -7.53 -2.49 -2.90
CA ALA A 438 -7.29 -1.91 -4.20
C ALA A 438 -7.60 -0.41 -4.20
N ILE A 439 -6.78 0.36 -4.91
CA ILE A 439 -7.05 1.78 -5.22
C ILE A 439 -7.70 1.80 -6.60
N VAL A 440 -8.98 2.13 -6.65
CA VAL A 440 -9.80 2.02 -7.85
C VAL A 440 -10.44 3.35 -8.22
N ASN A 441 -10.77 3.49 -9.49
CA ASN A 441 -11.69 4.51 -9.97
C ASN A 441 -12.92 3.80 -10.56
N LEU A 442 -14.08 4.05 -9.96
CA LEU A 442 -15.35 3.55 -10.48
C LEU A 442 -15.99 4.66 -11.30
N ALA A 443 -16.48 4.36 -12.50
CA ALA A 443 -17.42 5.24 -13.18
C ALA A 443 -18.75 4.55 -13.42
N VAL A 444 -19.83 5.28 -13.18
CA VAL A 444 -21.21 4.88 -13.50
C VAL A 444 -21.68 5.66 -14.72
N ILE A 445 -22.41 4.99 -15.60
CA ILE A 445 -22.78 5.49 -16.91
C ILE A 445 -24.28 5.26 -17.09
N ALA A 446 -25.00 6.36 -17.29
CA ALA A 446 -26.42 6.40 -17.61
C ALA A 446 -27.29 5.52 -16.68
N PRO A 447 -27.24 5.70 -15.35
CA PRO A 447 -28.12 4.99 -14.44
C PRO A 447 -29.58 5.28 -14.77
N SER A 448 -30.46 4.28 -14.61
CA SER A 448 -31.86 4.37 -15.02
C SER A 448 -32.76 5.13 -14.04
N ALA A 449 -32.33 5.29 -12.79
CA ALA A 449 -33.09 5.93 -11.71
C ALA A 449 -32.11 6.63 -10.73
N PRO A 450 -32.57 7.57 -9.89
CA PRO A 450 -31.75 8.09 -8.81
C PRO A 450 -31.28 6.98 -7.88
N GLY A 451 -30.07 7.10 -7.35
CA GLY A 451 -29.51 6.08 -6.47
C GLY A 451 -28.04 6.27 -6.18
N HIS A 452 -27.39 5.17 -5.83
CA HIS A 452 -25.96 5.13 -5.57
C HIS A 452 -25.33 3.82 -6.04
N ALA A 453 -24.01 3.83 -6.16
CA ALA A 453 -23.17 2.66 -6.36
C ALA A 453 -22.25 2.49 -5.16
N THR A 454 -22.05 1.25 -4.76
CA THR A 454 -21.20 0.86 -3.63
C THR A 454 -20.22 -0.19 -4.08
N ILE A 455 -18.94 0.03 -3.78
CA ILE A 455 -17.84 -0.92 -3.96
C ILE A 455 -17.33 -1.32 -2.58
N TYR A 456 -17.32 -2.62 -2.34
CA TYR A 456 -17.12 -3.20 -1.02
C TYR A 456 -16.45 -4.58 -1.15
N PRO A 457 -15.79 -5.10 -0.11
CA PRO A 457 -15.34 -6.49 -0.12
C PRO A 457 -16.55 -7.41 -0.29
N CYS A 458 -16.49 -8.36 -1.22
CA CYS A 458 -17.62 -9.25 -1.47
C CYS A 458 -18.08 -9.98 -0.19
N GLY A 459 -19.36 -9.83 0.13
CA GLY A 459 -19.96 -10.28 1.38
C GLY A 459 -21.24 -9.50 1.69
N ASP A 460 -21.40 -9.12 2.95
CA ASP A 460 -22.51 -8.28 3.40
C ASP A 460 -22.43 -6.89 2.76
N VAL A 461 -23.58 -6.36 2.35
CA VAL A 461 -23.64 -5.04 1.69
C VAL A 461 -23.59 -3.95 2.75
N PRO A 462 -22.58 -3.07 2.75
CA PRO A 462 -22.50 -2.00 3.73
C PRO A 462 -23.52 -0.88 3.48
N ASN A 463 -23.89 -0.17 4.53
CA ASN A 463 -24.59 1.11 4.43
C ASN A 463 -23.58 2.24 4.13
N ALA A 464 -23.05 2.23 2.91
CA ALA A 464 -22.13 3.24 2.41
C ALA A 464 -22.36 3.44 0.91
N SER A 465 -22.00 4.61 0.39
CA SER A 465 -22.04 4.91 -1.03
C SER A 465 -20.68 5.40 -1.51
N ASN A 466 -20.27 4.97 -2.70
CA ASN A 466 -19.08 5.50 -3.37
C ASN A 466 -19.48 6.55 -4.39
N ILE A 467 -20.55 6.34 -5.16
CA ILE A 467 -21.07 7.32 -6.11
C ILE A 467 -22.55 7.48 -5.89
N ASN A 468 -23.03 8.71 -5.76
CA ASN A 468 -24.45 9.03 -5.75
C ASN A 468 -24.80 9.73 -7.06
N TYR A 469 -25.93 9.34 -7.66
CA TYR A 469 -26.26 9.75 -9.02
C TYR A 469 -27.76 9.99 -9.22
N LEU A 470 -28.04 10.81 -10.23
CA LEU A 470 -29.33 11.02 -10.87
C LEU A 470 -29.36 10.29 -12.22
N PRO A 471 -30.56 10.03 -12.79
CA PRO A 471 -30.69 9.30 -14.03
C PRO A 471 -29.92 9.93 -15.19
N GLY A 472 -29.32 9.09 -16.04
CA GLY A 472 -28.66 9.51 -17.27
C GLY A 472 -27.30 10.20 -17.09
N GLN A 473 -26.82 10.38 -15.85
CA GLN A 473 -25.51 10.98 -15.58
C GLN A 473 -24.35 10.03 -15.94
N VAL A 474 -23.18 10.63 -16.16
CA VAL A 474 -21.89 9.93 -16.16
C VAL A 474 -21.05 10.55 -15.07
N LEU A 475 -20.65 9.75 -14.08
CA LEU A 475 -19.91 10.21 -12.91
C LEU A 475 -18.82 9.19 -12.59
N ALA A 476 -17.69 9.68 -12.08
CA ALA A 476 -16.62 8.84 -11.58
C ALA A 476 -16.22 9.26 -10.18
N ASN A 477 -15.80 8.29 -9.38
CA ASN A 477 -15.20 8.55 -8.09
C ASN A 477 -14.15 7.49 -7.75
N ASN A 478 -13.05 7.95 -7.16
CA ASN A 478 -12.02 7.10 -6.62
C ASN A 478 -12.49 6.40 -5.35
N ALA A 479 -11.85 5.29 -5.02
CA ALA A 479 -11.96 4.68 -3.71
C ALA A 479 -10.71 3.85 -3.40
N VAL A 480 -10.41 3.74 -2.11
CA VAL A 480 -9.62 2.64 -1.57
C VAL A 480 -10.61 1.61 -1.04
N VAL A 481 -10.56 0.38 -1.55
CA VAL A 481 -11.54 -0.66 -1.25
C VAL A 481 -10.85 -1.89 -0.68
N LYS A 482 -11.29 -2.33 0.49
CA LYS A 482 -10.90 -3.62 1.07
C LYS A 482 -11.27 -4.76 0.13
N LEU A 483 -10.36 -5.69 -0.11
CA LEU A 483 -10.65 -6.90 -0.86
C LEU A 483 -11.23 -7.97 0.08
N SER A 484 -12.09 -8.83 -0.48
CA SER A 484 -12.54 -10.04 0.19
C SER A 484 -11.36 -10.99 0.46
N PRO A 485 -11.51 -12.00 1.33
CA PRO A 485 -10.47 -13.02 1.54
C PRO A 485 -10.08 -13.80 0.28
N THR A 486 -10.93 -13.78 -0.76
CA THR A 486 -10.65 -14.39 -2.08
C THR A 486 -10.01 -13.42 -3.07
N GLY A 487 -9.68 -12.19 -2.66
CA GLY A 487 -9.04 -11.20 -3.51
C GLY A 487 -9.99 -10.49 -4.47
N THR A 488 -11.28 -10.44 -4.15
CA THR A 488 -12.32 -9.86 -5.02
C THR A 488 -12.97 -8.65 -4.37
N LEU A 489 -13.54 -7.76 -5.19
CA LEU A 489 -14.46 -6.72 -4.73
C LEU A 489 -15.80 -6.86 -5.44
N CYS A 490 -16.85 -6.37 -4.79
CA CYS A 490 -18.20 -6.37 -5.32
C CYS A 490 -18.64 -4.95 -5.62
N LEU A 491 -19.25 -4.75 -6.78
CA LEU A 491 -19.94 -3.52 -7.14
C LEU A 491 -21.44 -3.76 -7.10
N ARG A 492 -22.17 -2.94 -6.33
CA ARG A 492 -23.62 -2.93 -6.28
C ARG A 492 -24.15 -1.59 -6.77
N THR A 493 -25.21 -1.61 -7.58
CA THR A 493 -25.90 -0.38 -8.01
C THR A 493 -27.36 -0.40 -7.57
N HIS A 494 -27.89 0.74 -7.14
CA HIS A 494 -29.30 0.88 -6.80
C HIS A 494 -30.21 0.85 -8.04
N ALA A 495 -29.76 1.44 -9.14
CA ALA A 495 -30.46 1.45 -10.43
C ALA A 495 -29.73 0.62 -11.49
N ALA A 496 -30.44 0.31 -12.59
CA ALA A 496 -29.81 -0.35 -13.72
C ALA A 496 -28.78 0.59 -14.36
N THR A 497 -27.52 0.17 -14.42
CA THR A 497 -26.39 1.08 -14.66
C THR A 497 -25.26 0.39 -15.41
N HIS A 498 -24.70 1.05 -16.42
CA HIS A 498 -23.40 0.67 -16.96
C HIS A 498 -22.30 1.17 -16.03
N PHE A 499 -21.19 0.44 -15.94
CA PHE A 499 -20.03 0.84 -15.16
C PHE A 499 -18.72 0.51 -15.88
N LEU A 500 -17.65 1.14 -15.43
CA LEU A 500 -16.27 0.73 -15.63
C LEU A 500 -15.51 0.82 -14.31
N LEU A 501 -14.46 0.01 -14.16
CA LEU A 501 -13.60 -0.02 -12.99
C LEU A 501 -12.14 -0.03 -13.45
N ASP A 502 -11.42 1.03 -13.12
CA ASP A 502 -9.99 1.15 -13.35
C ASP A 502 -9.22 0.96 -12.03
N VAL A 503 -8.08 0.27 -12.06
CA VAL A 503 -7.21 0.02 -10.89
C VAL A 503 -5.92 0.82 -11.04
N ALA A 504 -5.66 1.70 -10.08
CA ALA A 504 -4.50 2.60 -10.04
C ALA A 504 -3.42 2.16 -9.02
N GLY A 505 -3.73 1.18 -8.17
CA GLY A 505 -2.79 0.65 -7.19
C GLY A 505 -3.44 -0.37 -6.26
N TYR A 506 -2.67 -0.84 -5.29
CA TYR A 506 -3.10 -1.81 -4.29
C TYR A 506 -2.37 -1.59 -2.97
N LEU A 507 -2.91 -2.23 -1.93
CA LEU A 507 -2.31 -2.30 -0.60
C LEU A 507 -1.96 -3.75 -0.29
N GLU A 508 -0.84 -3.97 0.37
CA GLU A 508 -0.38 -5.27 0.91
C GLU A 508 -0.52 -5.31 2.43
#